data_AF-A0A2P4YDM4-F1
#
_entry.id   AF-A0A2P4YDM4-F1
#
_cell.length_a   1.000
_cell.length_b   1.000
_cell.length_c   1.000
_cell.angle_alpha   90.00
_cell.angle_beta   90.00
_cell.angle_gamma   90.00
#
_symmetry.space_group_name_H-M   'P 1'
#
loop_
_entity.id
_entity.type
_entity.pdbx_description
1 polymer ?
#
loop_
_entity_poly.entity_id
_entity_poly.type
_entity_poly.pdbx_seq_one_letter_code
_entity_poly.pdbx_strand_id
1 'polypeptide(L)'
;MDRGEFPHLTDAQFESVRKMTGFFGGDALRSLVAATSAEQVERIEAFDTYERGLIAHVQGSQTSMAELKPAQPKPLRVKAIPMKGRREKAPTSGSEK
;
A
#
# COMPACT_ATOMS: atom_id res chain seq x y z
N MET A 1 -16.76 -7.98 -11.22
CA MET A 1 -17.23 -9.20 -10.53
C MET A 1 -18.72 -9.05 -10.35
N ASP A 2 -19.47 -10.04 -10.82
CA ASP A 2 -20.94 -10.05 -10.75
C ASP A 2 -21.41 -10.71 -9.45
N ARG A 3 -22.56 -10.27 -8.90
CA ARG A 3 -23.13 -10.86 -7.67
C ARG A 3 -23.55 -12.32 -7.88
N GLY A 4 -23.87 -12.72 -9.11
CA GLY A 4 -24.22 -14.08 -9.50
C GLY A 4 -23.08 -15.09 -9.37
N GLU A 5 -21.82 -14.65 -9.25
CA GLU A 5 -20.68 -15.52 -8.95
C GLU A 5 -20.72 -16.05 -7.50
N PHE A 6 -21.47 -15.36 -6.62
CA PHE A 6 -21.53 -15.65 -5.19
C PHE A 6 -22.98 -15.66 -4.67
N PRO A 7 -23.86 -16.53 -5.19
CA PRO A 7 -25.28 -16.53 -4.85
C PRO A 7 -25.57 -16.92 -3.40
N HIS A 8 -24.60 -17.55 -2.73
CA HIS A 8 -24.72 -18.02 -1.35
C HIS A 8 -24.26 -17.00 -0.30
N LEU A 9 -23.60 -15.91 -0.74
CA LEU A 9 -23.10 -14.90 0.16
C LEU A 9 -24.18 -13.88 0.50
N THR A 10 -24.17 -13.44 1.76
CA THR A 10 -24.92 -12.25 2.17
C THR A 10 -24.32 -11.01 1.53
N ASP A 11 -25.08 -9.91 1.47
CA ASP A 11 -24.57 -8.65 0.90
C ASP A 11 -23.35 -8.12 1.66
N ALA A 12 -23.28 -8.37 2.98
CA ALA A 12 -22.12 -8.02 3.79
C ALA A 12 -20.88 -8.86 3.42
N GLN A 13 -21.03 -10.17 3.26
CA GLN A 13 -19.95 -11.04 2.82
C GLN A 13 -19.50 -10.70 1.39
N PHE A 14 -20.43 -10.36 0.50
CA PHE A 14 -20.12 -9.93 -0.86
C PHE A 14 -19.35 -8.60 -0.88
N GLU A 15 -19.65 -7.69 0.04
CA GLU A 15 -18.85 -6.47 0.21
C GLU A 15 -17.41 -6.79 0.60
N SER A 16 -17.19 -7.78 1.46
CA SER A 16 -15.85 -8.26 1.80
C SER A 16 -15.14 -8.91 0.63
N VAL A 17 -15.85 -9.57 -0.30
CA VAL A 17 -15.24 -10.04 -1.57
C VAL A 17 -14.75 -8.87 -2.42
N ARG A 18 -15.52 -7.77 -2.52
CA ARG A 18 -15.12 -6.55 -3.23
C ARG A 18 -13.86 -5.95 -2.61
N LYS A 19 -13.82 -5.83 -1.28
CA LYS A 19 -12.63 -5.38 -0.55
C LYS A 19 -11.43 -6.29 -0.78
N MET A 20 -11.59 -7.60 -0.61
CA MET A 20 -10.52 -8.58 -0.77
C MET A 20 -9.91 -8.48 -2.17
N THR A 21 -10.74 -8.35 -3.21
CA THR A 21 -10.24 -8.15 -4.57
C THR A 21 -9.58 -6.79 -4.75
N GLY A 22 -10.07 -5.74 -4.07
CA GLY A 22 -9.43 -4.42 -4.07
C GLY A 22 -8.03 -4.42 -3.45
N PHE A 23 -7.77 -5.29 -2.46
CA PHE A 23 -6.47 -5.40 -1.79
C PHE A 23 -5.52 -6.39 -2.46
N PHE A 24 -6.00 -7.60 -2.78
CA PHE A 24 -5.16 -8.68 -3.30
C PHE A 24 -5.15 -8.77 -4.82
N GLY A 25 -6.13 -8.18 -5.50
CA GLY A 25 -6.26 -8.24 -6.95
C GLY A 25 -7.23 -9.33 -7.44
N GLY A 26 -7.38 -9.41 -8.76
CA GLY A 26 -8.36 -10.30 -9.42
C GLY A 26 -8.02 -11.79 -9.35
N ASP A 27 -6.77 -12.15 -9.04
CA ASP A 27 -6.33 -13.52 -8.78
C ASP A 27 -6.92 -14.07 -7.47
N ALA A 28 -7.06 -13.23 -6.44
CA ALA A 28 -7.75 -13.60 -5.21
C ALA A 28 -9.24 -13.89 -5.47
N LEU A 29 -9.88 -13.10 -6.33
CA LEU A 29 -11.24 -13.40 -6.79
C LEU A 29 -11.29 -14.73 -7.53
N ARG A 30 -10.38 -14.98 -8.47
CA ARG A 30 -10.32 -16.26 -9.20
C ARG A 30 -10.14 -17.45 -8.27
N SER A 31 -9.28 -17.32 -7.26
CA SER A 31 -9.06 -18.33 -6.22
C SER A 31 -10.32 -18.56 -5.36
N LEU A 32 -11.06 -17.49 -5.05
CA LEU A 32 -12.30 -17.57 -4.29
C LEU A 32 -13.43 -18.22 -5.10
N VAL A 33 -13.59 -17.85 -6.38
CA VAL A 33 -14.58 -18.45 -7.28
C VAL A 33 -14.31 -19.94 -7.50
N ALA A 34 -13.04 -20.36 -7.51
CA ALA A 34 -12.66 -21.77 -7.63
C ALA A 34 -12.90 -22.60 -6.36
N ALA A 35 -13.10 -21.95 -5.21
CA ALA A 35 -13.35 -22.62 -3.94
C ALA A 35 -14.82 -23.07 -3.83
N THR A 36 -15.07 -24.08 -2.99
CA THR A 36 -16.44 -24.50 -2.68
C THR A 36 -17.20 -23.42 -1.91
N SER A 37 -18.54 -23.45 -1.91
CA SER A 37 -19.34 -22.45 -1.19
C SER A 37 -19.01 -22.36 0.29
N ALA A 38 -18.66 -23.48 0.94
CA ALA A 38 -18.28 -23.48 2.35
C ALA A 38 -16.92 -22.79 2.56
N GLU A 39 -15.93 -23.09 1.71
CA GLU A 39 -14.62 -22.46 1.75
C GLU A 39 -14.68 -20.97 1.40
N GLN A 40 -15.59 -20.55 0.51
CA GLN A 40 -15.80 -19.13 0.20
C GLN A 40 -16.20 -18.36 1.45
N VAL A 41 -17.22 -18.85 2.16
CA VAL A 41 -17.69 -18.24 3.41
C VAL A 41 -16.58 -18.21 4.45
N GLU A 42 -15.88 -19.33 4.66
CA GLU A 42 -14.79 -19.44 5.62
C GLU A 42 -13.66 -18.43 5.31
N ARG A 43 -13.22 -18.34 4.05
CA ARG A 43 -12.14 -17.42 3.64
C ARG A 43 -12.55 -15.96 3.81
N ILE A 44 -13.81 -15.63 3.53
CA ILE A 44 -14.32 -14.27 3.72
C ILE A 44 -14.38 -13.92 5.21
N GLU A 45 -14.87 -14.83 6.05
CA GLU A 45 -14.93 -14.61 7.50
C GLU A 45 -13.53 -14.52 8.14
N ALA A 46 -12.58 -15.32 7.64
CA ALA A 46 -11.18 -15.23 8.01
C ALA A 46 -10.57 -13.88 7.61
N PHE A 47 -10.82 -13.43 6.38
CA PHE A 47 -10.37 -12.11 5.91
C PHE A 47 -10.97 -10.98 6.74
N ASP A 48 -12.27 -11.03 7.03
CA ASP A 48 -12.98 -10.07 7.87
C ASP A 48 -12.39 -9.95 9.28
N THR A 49 -12.05 -11.10 9.87
CA THR A 49 -11.43 -11.15 11.18
C THR A 49 -10.01 -10.58 11.15
N TYR A 50 -9.26 -10.89 10.09
CA TYR A 50 -7.94 -10.31 9.87
C TYR A 50 -8.00 -8.79 9.66
N GLU A 51 -8.92 -8.29 8.83
CA GLU A 51 -9.12 -6.85 8.58
C GLU A 51 -9.41 -6.11 9.89
N ARG A 52 -10.36 -6.63 10.69
CA ARG A 52 -10.70 -6.04 11.99
C ARG A 52 -9.51 -6.05 12.96
N GLY A 53 -8.76 -7.15 13.01
CA GLY A 53 -7.55 -7.26 13.83
C GLY A 53 -6.47 -6.26 13.41
N LEU A 54 -6.28 -6.08 12.11
CA LEU A 54 -5.33 -5.12 11.54
C LEU A 54 -5.74 -3.68 11.87
N ILE A 55 -7.02 -3.33 11.70
CA ILE A 55 -7.54 -2.00 12.04
C ILE A 55 -7.35 -1.71 13.54
N ALA A 56 -7.72 -2.65 14.40
CA ALA A 56 -7.55 -2.51 15.85
C ALA A 56 -6.07 -2.33 16.23
N HIS A 57 -5.17 -3.09 15.60
CA HIS A 57 -3.73 -2.96 15.80
C HIS A 57 -3.23 -1.56 15.41
N VAL A 58 -3.57 -1.09 14.21
CA VAL A 58 -3.15 0.23 13.72
C VAL A 58 -3.70 1.36 14.60
N GLN A 59 -4.96 1.28 15.03
CA GLN A 59 -5.56 2.27 15.92
C GLN A 59 -4.88 2.29 17.30
N GLY A 60 -4.60 1.11 17.86
CA GLY A 60 -3.83 0.98 19.11
C GLY A 60 -2.43 1.59 19.00
N SER A 61 -1.75 1.36 17.89
CA SER A 61 -0.43 1.95 17.62
C SER A 61 -0.48 3.47 17.41
N GLN A 62 -1.51 4.00 16.73
CA GLN A 62 -1.69 5.45 16.58
C GLN A 62 -1.94 6.15 17.91
N THR A 63 -2.67 5.51 18.82
CA THR A 63 -2.94 6.05 20.17
C THR A 63 -1.64 6.15 20.98
N SER A 64 -0.78 5.14 20.90
CA SER A 64 0.57 5.16 21.48
C SER A 64 1.47 6.24 20.85
N MET A 65 1.43 6.40 19.53
CA MET A 65 2.20 7.43 18.83
C MET A 65 1.72 8.86 19.14
N ALA A 66 0.43 9.03 19.47
CA ALA A 66 -0.13 10.33 19.86
C ALA A 66 0.32 10.77 21.27
N GLU A 67 0.59 9.82 22.17
CA GLU A 67 1.11 10.09 23.52
C GLU A 67 2.61 10.42 23.52
N LEU A 68 3.33 10.01 22.46
CA LEU A 68 4.67 10.53 22.19
C LEU A 68 4.54 11.99 21.78
N LYS A 69 4.68 12.89 22.77
CA LYS A 69 4.84 14.34 22.56
C LYS A 69 5.73 14.56 21.33
N PRO A 70 5.31 15.35 20.32
CA PRO A 70 6.14 15.62 19.16
C PRO A 70 7.37 16.38 19.64
N ALA A 71 8.42 15.65 19.98
CA ALA A 71 9.75 16.20 20.14
C ALA A 71 10.16 16.56 18.73
N GLN A 72 9.96 17.84 18.36
CA GLN A 72 10.47 18.37 17.11
C GLN A 72 11.92 17.87 16.97
N PRO A 73 12.21 17.04 15.95
CA PRO A 73 13.58 16.63 15.72
C PRO A 73 14.36 17.93 15.52
N LYS A 74 15.41 18.12 16.33
CA LYS A 74 16.26 19.31 16.26
C LYS A 74 16.67 19.48 14.79
N PRO A 75 16.44 20.65 14.17
CA PRO A 75 16.76 20.85 12.76
C PRO A 75 18.25 20.53 12.52
N LEU A 76 18.52 19.42 11.83
CA LEU A 76 19.87 19.08 11.42
C LEU A 76 20.29 20.09 10.36
N ARG A 77 21.23 20.97 10.71
CA ARG A 77 21.79 21.95 9.77
C ARG A 77 22.72 21.21 8.79
N VAL A 78 22.16 20.73 7.68
CA VAL A 78 22.95 20.16 6.57
C VAL A 78 23.69 21.30 5.86
N LYS A 79 25.01 21.27 5.89
CA LYS A 79 25.85 22.21 5.14
C LYS A 79 25.99 21.69 3.71
N ALA A 80 25.21 22.23 2.78
CA ALA A 80 25.38 21.96 1.36
C ALA A 80 26.75 22.48 0.91
N ILE A 81 27.66 21.59 0.56
CA ILE A 81 28.96 21.96 -0.01
C ILE A 81 28.77 22.11 -1.52
N PRO A 82 28.91 23.31 -2.11
CA PRO A 82 28.76 23.50 -3.54
C PRO A 82 29.89 22.78 -4.27
N MET A 83 29.55 21.85 -5.16
CA MET A 83 30.53 21.22 -6.04
C MET A 83 31.00 22.25 -7.09
N LYS A 84 32.30 22.50 -7.12
CA LYS A 84 32.93 23.50 -7.99
C LYS A 84 32.82 23.03 -9.44
N GLY A 85 32.03 23.76 -10.24
CA GLY A 85 31.81 23.47 -11.65
C GLY A 85 33.14 23.40 -12.42
N ARG A 86 33.43 22.24 -12.98
CA ARG A 86 34.53 22.05 -13.93
C ARG A 86 34.10 22.71 -15.24
N ARG A 87 34.64 23.90 -15.54
CA ARG A 87 34.52 24.50 -16.89
C ARG A 87 35.38 23.69 -17.84
N GLU A 88 34.74 22.86 -18.65
CA GLU A 88 35.33 22.26 -19.83
C GLU A 88 35.39 23.34 -20.92
N LYS A 89 36.61 23.73 -21.33
CA LYS A 89 36.79 24.68 -22.43
C LYS A 89 36.52 23.96 -23.76
N ALA A 90 35.65 24.54 -24.58
CA ALA A 90 35.41 24.13 -25.95
C ALA A 90 36.70 24.30 -26.81
N PRO A 91 36.93 23.43 -27.81
CA PRO A 91 38.06 23.58 -28.73
C PRO A 91 37.76 24.71 -29.71
N THR A 92 38.55 25.78 -29.66
CA THR A 92 38.55 26.81 -30.70
C THR A 92 39.23 26.23 -31.94
N SER A 93 38.45 25.97 -33.00
CA SER A 93 39.00 25.77 -34.32
C SER A 93 39.58 27.09 -34.82
N GLY A 94 40.89 27.14 -35.00
CA GLY A 94 41.62 28.23 -35.64
C GLY A 94 42.52 27.64 -36.71
N SER A 95 42.05 27.69 -37.95
CA SER A 95 42.80 27.41 -39.17
C SER A 95 43.86 28.49 -39.38
N GLU A 96 45.12 28.09 -39.59
CA GLU A 96 46.18 28.99 -40.04
C GLU A 96 46.80 28.42 -41.32
N LYS A 97 46.93 29.27 -42.33
CA LYS A 97 47.72 29.08 -43.55
C LYS A 97 48.55 30.34 -43.74
#